data_AF-A0A1Y3ATF8-F1
#
_entry.id   AF-A0A1Y3ATF8-F1
#
_cell.length_a   1.000
_cell.length_b   1.000
_cell.length_c   1.000
_cell.angle_alpha   90.00
_cell.angle_beta   90.00
_cell.angle_gamma   90.00
#
_symmetry.space_group_name_H-M   'P 1'
#
loop_
_entity.id
_entity.type
_entity.pdbx_description
1 polymer ?
#
loop_
_entity_poly.entity_id
_entity_poly.type
_entity_poly.pdbx_seq_one_letter_code
_entity_poly.pdbx_strand_id
1 'polypeptide(L)'
;MKARDLIKFSVNPRLAENPALPVGYIRNAYYNGLGRYVCQLQRLTIKFCKNSGTSRGVRDYIENRLLDFSRRNPGIVLYVKPRLHRSPVIVSEYLNGQKQWMSIRNFTEIEIDWWLDFIRTRSGYELSQLISMNNVSTPSV
;
A
#
# COMPACT_ATOMS: atom_id res chain seq x y z
N MET A 1 -1.81 5.17 17.83
CA MET A 1 -2.39 3.86 17.46
C MET A 1 -1.28 2.99 16.91
N LYS A 2 -0.96 1.88 17.57
CA LYS A 2 0.03 0.91 17.07
C LYS A 2 -0.66 -0.03 16.09
N ALA A 3 0.06 -0.57 15.11
CA ALA A 3 -0.49 -1.50 14.11
C ALA A 3 -1.21 -2.72 14.73
N ARG A 4 -0.83 -3.09 15.96
CA ARG A 4 -1.48 -4.13 16.78
C ARG A 4 -2.93 -3.80 17.14
N ASP A 5 -3.27 -2.53 17.28
CA ASP A 5 -4.63 -2.10 17.64
C ASP A 5 -5.59 -2.17 16.44
N LEU A 6 -5.06 -2.02 15.21
CA LEU A 6 -5.84 -2.18 13.97
C LEU A 6 -6.27 -3.62 13.73
N ILE A 7 -5.44 -4.60 14.13
CA ILE A 7 -5.77 -6.03 14.01
C ILE A 7 -6.96 -6.38 14.91
N LYS A 8 -7.11 -5.74 16.08
CA LYS A 8 -8.25 -5.98 16.99
C LYS A 8 -9.59 -5.49 16.45
N PHE A 9 -9.60 -4.44 15.61
CA PHE A 9 -10.81 -4.01 14.90
C PHE A 9 -11.30 -5.05 13.87
N SER A 10 -10.41 -5.89 13.37
CA SER A 10 -10.74 -6.91 12.35
C SER A 10 -11.49 -8.12 12.89
N VAL A 11 -11.59 -8.32 14.21
CA VAL A 11 -12.02 -9.62 14.80
C VAL A 11 -13.42 -9.58 15.44
N ASN A 12 -13.97 -8.39 15.72
CA ASN A 12 -15.30 -8.25 16.33
C ASN A 12 -16.32 -7.63 15.36
N PRO A 13 -17.25 -8.41 14.76
CA PRO A 13 -18.21 -7.90 13.79
C PRO A 13 -19.21 -6.88 14.36
N ARG A 14 -19.43 -6.85 15.69
CA ARG A 14 -20.29 -5.84 16.36
C ARG A 14 -19.61 -4.50 16.65
N LEU A 15 -18.28 -4.43 16.55
CA LEU A 15 -17.48 -3.19 16.63
C LEU A 15 -17.02 -2.72 15.23
N ALA A 16 -17.43 -3.43 14.17
CA ALA A 16 -16.94 -3.24 12.82
C ALA A 16 -17.49 -2.00 12.13
N GLU A 17 -18.60 -1.44 12.62
CA GLU A 17 -19.25 -0.23 12.09
C GLU A 17 -18.87 1.00 12.92
N ASN A 18 -17.64 1.48 12.75
CA ASN A 18 -17.26 2.83 13.12
C ASN A 18 -17.96 3.86 12.21
N PRO A 19 -18.94 4.64 12.71
CA PRO A 19 -19.69 5.60 11.90
C PRO A 19 -18.84 6.76 11.36
N ALA A 20 -17.60 6.90 11.84
CA ALA A 20 -16.66 7.90 11.36
C ALA A 20 -15.86 7.46 10.12
N LEU A 21 -15.91 6.18 9.74
CA LEU A 21 -15.22 5.68 8.55
C LEU A 21 -16.15 5.75 7.33
N PRO A 22 -15.62 6.05 6.13
CA PRO A 22 -16.42 5.98 4.92
C PRO A 22 -16.86 4.53 4.70
N VAL A 23 -18.13 4.36 4.32
CA VAL A 23 -18.71 3.07 3.93
C VAL A 23 -18.78 2.98 2.41
N GLY A 24 -18.64 1.77 1.88
CA GLY A 24 -18.71 1.53 0.44
C GLY A 24 -19.02 0.08 0.10
N TYR A 25 -19.29 -0.15 -1.17
CA TYR A 25 -19.42 -1.49 -1.73
C TYR A 25 -18.08 -1.97 -2.29
N ILE A 26 -17.88 -3.29 -2.33
CA ILE A 26 -16.73 -3.87 -3.03
C ILE A 26 -16.79 -3.44 -4.49
N ARG A 27 -15.68 -2.95 -5.03
CA ARG A 27 -15.55 -2.58 -6.44
C ARG A 27 -14.19 -3.02 -6.96
N ASN A 28 -14.15 -3.41 -8.22
CA ASN A 28 -12.90 -3.62 -8.93
C ASN A 28 -12.35 -2.29 -9.44
N ALA A 29 -11.04 -2.19 -9.61
CA ALA A 29 -10.43 -1.05 -10.28
C ALA A 29 -10.56 -1.28 -11.79
N TYR A 30 -11.38 -0.48 -12.48
CA TYR A 30 -11.53 -0.55 -13.95
C TYR A 30 -11.82 -1.97 -14.50
N TYR A 31 -12.70 -2.74 -13.85
CA TYR A 31 -13.04 -4.10 -14.29
C TYR A 31 -11.85 -5.06 -14.42
N ASN A 32 -10.79 -4.82 -13.62
CA ASN A 32 -9.61 -5.65 -13.58
C ASN A 32 -9.97 -7.11 -13.27
N GLY A 33 -9.41 -8.04 -14.05
CA GLY A 33 -9.67 -9.48 -13.93
C GLY A 33 -10.82 -10.03 -14.80
N LEU A 34 -11.64 -9.19 -15.46
CA LEU A 34 -12.61 -9.70 -16.45
C LEU A 34 -11.93 -10.11 -17.77
N GLY A 35 -11.01 -9.28 -18.27
CA GLY A 35 -10.26 -9.56 -19.50
C GLY A 35 -8.80 -9.92 -19.22
N ARG A 36 -8.05 -8.96 -18.68
CA ARG A 36 -6.66 -9.16 -18.25
C ARG A 36 -6.42 -8.52 -16.89
N TYR A 37 -5.37 -8.98 -16.21
CA TYR A 37 -4.90 -8.35 -14.99
C TYR A 37 -3.96 -7.17 -15.31
N VAL A 38 -4.20 -6.03 -14.67
CA VAL A 38 -3.31 -4.86 -14.69
C VAL A 38 -2.96 -4.47 -13.25
N CYS A 39 -1.68 -4.32 -12.95
CA CYS A 39 -1.21 -3.82 -11.66
C CYS A 39 -1.61 -2.35 -11.51
N GLN A 40 -2.24 -2.01 -10.39
CA GLN A 40 -2.77 -0.66 -10.16
C GLN A 40 -1.71 0.31 -9.64
N LEU A 41 -0.60 -0.18 -9.08
CA LEU A 41 0.49 0.66 -8.60
C LEU A 41 1.30 1.17 -9.80
N GLN A 42 1.34 2.48 -10.01
CA GLN A 42 2.03 3.09 -11.15
C GLN A 42 3.43 3.58 -10.76
N ARG A 43 3.53 4.31 -9.64
CA ARG A 43 4.80 4.90 -9.17
C ARG A 43 4.98 4.67 -7.70
N LEU A 44 6.21 4.36 -7.30
CA LEU A 44 6.61 4.25 -5.92
C LEU A 44 7.82 5.17 -5.68
N THR A 45 7.69 6.09 -4.73
CA THR A 45 8.78 6.98 -4.33
C THR A 45 9.20 6.70 -2.90
N ILE A 46 10.44 6.25 -2.73
CA ILE A 46 11.08 6.05 -1.43
C ILE A 46 11.88 7.31 -1.09
N LYS A 47 11.48 7.99 -0.02
CA LYS A 47 12.16 9.17 0.53
C LYS A 47 12.88 8.76 1.80
N PHE A 48 14.17 9.01 1.94
CA PHE A 48 14.94 8.58 3.12
C PHE A 48 16.13 9.50 3.42
N CYS A 49 16.65 9.48 4.64
CA CYS A 49 17.86 10.21 5.02
C CYS A 49 19.10 9.32 4.92
N LYS A 50 20.22 9.86 4.45
CA LYS A 50 21.50 9.13 4.35
C LYS A 50 22.12 8.86 5.73
N ASN A 51 22.01 9.83 6.65
CA ASN A 51 22.73 9.80 7.93
C ASN A 51 21.87 9.38 9.12
N SER A 52 20.53 9.43 9.01
CA SER A 52 19.67 9.10 10.14
C SER A 52 19.69 7.60 10.44
N GLY A 53 19.77 7.25 11.73
CA GLY A 53 19.57 5.86 12.18
C GLY A 53 18.17 5.34 11.85
N THR A 54 17.16 6.23 11.79
CA THR A 54 15.77 5.84 11.53
C THR A 54 15.50 5.32 10.13
N SER A 55 16.40 5.60 9.19
CA SER A 55 16.36 5.15 7.80
C SER A 55 17.42 4.08 7.50
N ARG A 56 17.95 3.40 8.52
CA ARG A 56 18.94 2.32 8.34
C ARG A 56 18.38 1.19 7.48
N GLY A 57 17.28 0.56 7.89
CA GLY A 57 16.70 -0.55 7.12
C GLY A 57 16.23 -0.18 5.71
N VAL A 58 15.94 1.11 5.46
CA VAL A 58 15.63 1.61 4.12
C VAL A 58 16.86 1.64 3.23
N ARG A 59 18.03 2.00 3.77
CA ARG A 59 19.30 1.96 3.03
C ARG A 59 19.67 0.52 2.70
N ASP A 60 19.59 -0.36 3.70
CA ASP A 60 19.85 -1.79 3.54
C ASP A 60 18.93 -2.40 2.45
N TYR A 61 17.64 -2.04 2.43
CA TYR A 61 16.71 -2.46 1.38
C TYR A 61 17.07 -1.92 -0.02
N ILE A 62 17.48 -0.65 -0.11
CA ILE A 62 17.89 -0.03 -1.37
C ILE A 62 19.12 -0.72 -1.96
N GLU A 63 20.09 -1.09 -1.11
CA GLU A 63 21.32 -1.75 -1.51
C GLU A 63 21.09 -3.20 -1.93
N ASN A 64 20.30 -3.96 -1.16
CA ASN A 64 20.21 -5.41 -1.31
C ASN A 64 19.02 -5.89 -2.16
N ARG A 65 17.84 -5.26 -2.07
CA ARG A 65 16.58 -5.86 -2.57
C ARG A 65 15.80 -5.01 -3.57
N LEU A 66 16.06 -3.71 -3.65
CA LEU A 66 15.30 -2.81 -4.51
C LEU A 66 15.39 -3.19 -6.00
N LEU A 67 16.57 -3.60 -6.46
CA LEU A 67 16.77 -4.00 -7.86
C LEU A 67 15.96 -5.25 -8.21
N ASP A 68 15.91 -6.23 -7.32
CA ASP A 68 15.14 -7.46 -7.53
C ASP A 68 13.63 -7.18 -7.54
N PHE A 69 13.17 -6.30 -6.65
CA PHE A 69 11.78 -5.84 -6.67
C PHE A 69 11.43 -5.15 -8.00
N SER A 70 12.32 -4.30 -8.53
CA SER A 70 12.15 -3.64 -9.83
C SER A 70 12.09 -4.63 -11.00
N ARG A 71 12.95 -5.65 -10.97
CA ARG A 71 12.99 -6.70 -12.02
C ARG A 71 11.74 -7.55 -12.01
N ARG A 72 11.22 -7.90 -10.82
CA ARG A 72 9.95 -8.65 -10.67
C ARG A 72 8.74 -7.86 -11.16
N ASN A 73 8.79 -6.53 -11.09
CA ASN A 73 7.65 -5.66 -11.35
C ASN A 73 7.98 -4.55 -12.36
N PRO A 74 8.19 -4.89 -13.65
CA PRO A 74 8.62 -3.92 -14.67
C PRO A 74 7.59 -2.82 -14.97
N GLY A 75 6.32 -3.03 -14.62
CA GLY A 75 5.25 -2.04 -14.80
C GLY A 75 5.25 -0.90 -13.79
N ILE A 76 6.12 -0.93 -12.77
CA ILE A 76 6.13 0.00 -11.65
C ILE A 76 7.37 0.88 -11.74
N VAL A 77 7.19 2.20 -11.75
CA VAL A 77 8.33 3.14 -11.77
C VAL A 77 8.77 3.45 -10.34
N LEU A 78 10.06 3.21 -10.05
CA LEU A 78 10.66 3.40 -8.74
C LEU A 78 11.52 4.67 -8.70
N TYR A 79 11.27 5.52 -7.71
CA TYR A 79 12.06 6.71 -7.44
C TYR A 79 12.68 6.64 -6.06
N VAL A 80 13.98 6.89 -5.98
CA VAL A 80 14.73 6.96 -4.73
C VAL A 80 15.17 8.40 -4.51
N LYS A 81 14.66 9.04 -3.45
CA LYS A 81 14.89 10.46 -3.15
C LYS A 81 15.55 10.64 -1.78
N PRO A 82 16.85 10.96 -1.71
CA PRO A 82 17.49 11.30 -0.44
C PRO A 82 16.93 12.63 0.10
N ARG A 83 16.67 12.69 1.41
CA ARG A 83 16.18 13.86 2.15
C ARG A 83 16.91 13.97 3.49
N LEU A 84 17.66 15.05 3.67
CA LEU A 84 18.41 15.30 4.91
C LEU A 84 17.47 15.56 6.10
N HIS A 85 17.82 15.03 7.27
CA HIS A 85 17.13 15.24 8.55
C HIS A 85 15.60 15.00 8.53
N ARG A 86 15.13 14.10 7.65
CA ARG A 86 13.71 13.70 7.57
C ARG A 86 13.55 12.21 7.78
N SER A 87 12.43 11.82 8.40
CA SER A 87 12.05 10.42 8.54
C SER A 87 11.75 9.80 7.18
N PRO A 88 12.03 8.51 7.02
CA PRO A 88 11.79 7.85 5.75
C PRO A 88 10.30 7.59 5.50
N VAL A 89 9.91 7.69 4.24
CA VAL A 89 8.52 7.63 3.79
C VAL A 89 8.45 6.94 2.44
N ILE A 90 7.41 6.13 2.25
CA ILE A 90 6.99 5.61 0.96
C ILE A 90 5.78 6.43 0.48
N VAL A 91 5.83 6.85 -0.78
CA VAL A 91 4.69 7.44 -1.48
C VAL A 91 4.35 6.54 -2.65
N SER A 92 3.17 5.92 -2.61
CA SER A 92 2.63 5.12 -3.71
C SER A 92 1.57 5.90 -4.48
N GLU A 93 1.65 5.87 -5.80
CA GLU A 93 0.69 6.49 -6.70
C GLU A 93 0.07 5.41 -7.58
N TYR A 94 -1.26 5.36 -7.61
CA TYR A 94 -2.03 4.35 -8.32
C TYR A 94 -2.65 4.91 -9.61
N LEU A 95 -3.09 4.02 -10.51
CA LEU A 95 -3.67 4.40 -11.81
C LEU A 95 -4.95 5.23 -11.69
N ASN A 96 -5.69 5.07 -10.60
CA ASN A 96 -6.88 5.89 -10.30
C ASN A 96 -6.53 7.32 -9.84
N GLY A 97 -5.25 7.70 -9.82
CA GLY A 97 -4.75 9.01 -9.40
C GLY A 97 -4.57 9.16 -7.88
N GLN A 98 -4.99 8.18 -7.09
CA GLN A 98 -4.85 8.21 -5.64
C GLN A 98 -3.39 8.07 -5.22
N LYS A 99 -3.04 8.76 -4.14
CA LYS A 99 -1.71 8.74 -3.55
C LYS A 99 -1.80 8.29 -2.11
N GLN A 100 -1.02 7.28 -1.75
CA GLN A 100 -0.92 6.81 -0.38
C GLN A 100 0.45 7.16 0.19
N TRP A 101 0.43 7.75 1.37
CA TRP A 101 1.61 8.07 2.15
C TRP A 101 1.76 7.06 3.29
N MET A 102 2.98 6.53 3.48
CA MET A 102 3.27 5.62 4.58
C MET A 102 4.63 5.93 5.19
N SER A 103 4.66 6.11 6.51
CA SER A 103 5.90 6.23 7.28
C SER A 103 6.54 4.85 7.44
N ILE A 104 7.85 4.77 7.20
CA ILE A 104 8.64 3.54 7.38
C ILE A 104 9.80 3.76 8.35
N ARG A 105 9.55 4.59 9.38
CA ARG A 105 10.53 4.91 10.42
C ARG A 105 10.89 3.64 11.21
N ASN A 106 12.18 3.33 11.30
CA ASN A 106 12.74 2.18 12.04
C ASN A 106 12.26 0.82 11.52
N PHE A 107 11.80 0.73 10.27
CA PHE A 107 11.49 -0.57 9.68
C PHE A 107 12.77 -1.28 9.25
N THR A 108 12.76 -2.59 9.42
CA THR A 108 13.77 -3.51 8.88
C THR A 108 13.57 -3.70 7.38
N GLU A 109 14.60 -4.17 6.68
CA GLU A 109 14.48 -4.47 5.25
C GLU A 109 13.40 -5.52 4.93
N ILE A 110 13.16 -6.49 5.83
CA ILE A 110 12.14 -7.54 5.65
C ILE A 110 10.73 -6.94 5.78
N GLU A 111 10.50 -6.08 6.76
CA GLU A 111 9.22 -5.39 6.92
C GLU A 111 8.93 -4.49 5.73
N ILE A 112 9.95 -3.79 5.20
CA ILE A 112 9.78 -2.95 4.01
C ILE A 112 9.37 -3.79 2.80
N ASP A 113 10.01 -4.94 2.58
CA ASP A 113 9.67 -5.82 1.46
C ASP A 113 8.22 -6.32 1.54
N TRP A 114 7.79 -6.76 2.73
CA TRP A 114 6.41 -7.17 2.97
C TRP A 114 5.42 -6.02 2.70
N TRP A 115 5.73 -4.82 3.18
CA TRP A 115 4.90 -3.65 2.95
C TRP A 115 4.84 -3.23 1.48
N LEU A 116 5.93 -3.38 0.72
CA LEU A 116 5.95 -3.09 -0.70
C LEU A 116 5.14 -4.10 -1.51
N ASP A 117 5.23 -5.39 -1.17
CA ASP A 117 4.37 -6.40 -1.78
C ASP A 117 2.88 -6.17 -1.43
N PHE A 118 2.57 -5.71 -0.21
CA PHE A 118 1.21 -5.31 0.17
C PHE A 118 0.72 -4.09 -0.63
N ILE A 119 1.54 -3.05 -0.77
CA ILE A 119 1.19 -1.85 -1.54
C ILE A 119 0.98 -2.21 -3.02
N ARG A 120 1.79 -3.12 -3.55
CA ARG A 120 1.68 -3.60 -4.94
C ARG A 120 0.35 -4.30 -5.22
N THR A 121 -0.18 -5.07 -4.26
CA THR A 121 -1.43 -5.82 -4.44
C THR A 121 -2.69 -4.97 -4.23
N ARG A 122 -2.54 -3.75 -3.70
CA ARG A 122 -3.67 -2.84 -3.48
C ARG A 122 -4.21 -2.26 -4.80
N SER A 123 -5.50 -1.94 -4.79
CA SER A 123 -6.22 -1.29 -5.91
C SER A 123 -6.06 0.24 -5.93
N GLY A 124 -5.57 0.84 -4.84
CA GLY A 124 -5.48 2.29 -4.69
C GLY A 124 -6.77 2.97 -4.23
N TYR A 125 -7.85 2.24 -4.00
CA TYR A 125 -9.03 2.82 -3.35
C TYR A 125 -8.78 3.08 -1.86
N GLU A 126 -9.51 4.07 -1.33
CA GLU A 126 -9.53 4.40 0.09
C GLU A 126 -9.99 3.18 0.92
N LEU A 127 -9.46 3.06 2.12
CA LEU A 127 -9.87 2.02 3.07
C LEU A 127 -11.22 2.41 3.65
N SER A 128 -12.28 1.79 3.14
CA SER A 128 -13.65 1.96 3.59
C SER A 128 -14.17 0.69 4.25
N GLN A 129 -15.16 0.83 5.12
CA GLN A 129 -15.96 -0.30 5.58
C GLN A 129 -16.81 -0.83 4.43
N LEU A 130 -16.85 -2.16 4.30
CA LEU A 130 -17.63 -2.81 3.25
C LEU A 130 -19.03 -3.12 3.77
N ILE A 131 -20.03 -2.60 3.06
CA ILE A 131 -21.45 -2.85 3.35
C ILE A 131 -21.82 -4.29 2.98
N SER A 132 -21.29 -4.80 1.87
CA SER A 132 -21.48 -6.17 1.41
C SER A 132 -20.19 -6.78 0.92
N MET A 133 -20.08 -8.10 1.10
CA MET A 133 -18.95 -8.92 0.64
C MET A 133 -19.08 -9.35 -0.83
N ASN A 134 -20.18 -9.02 -1.51
CA ASN A 134 -20.40 -9.29 -2.92
C ASN A 134 -20.82 -8.01 -3.67
N ASN A 135 -20.50 -7.97 -4.96
CA ASN A 135 -21.01 -6.97 -5.89
C ASN A 135 -21.26 -7.65 -7.24
N VAL A 136 -22.51 -7.62 -7.70
CA VAL A 136 -22.97 -8.22 -8.94
C VAL A 136 -23.72 -7.15 -9.74
N SER A 137 -23.36 -6.94 -11.00
CA SER A 137 -24.02 -5.95 -11.87
C SER A 137 -25.45 -6.33 -12.23
N THR A 138 -25.71 -7.63 -12.38
CA THR A 138 -27.01 -8.21 -12.76
C THR A 138 -27.41 -9.27 -11.73
N PRO A 139 -28.18 -8.92 -10.69
CA PRO A 139 -28.49 -9.83 -9.58
C PRO A 139 -29.52 -10.91 -9.95
N SER A 140 -30.33 -10.68 -10.98
CA SER A 140 -31.36 -11.60 -11.48
C SER A 140 -31.16 -11.89 -12.97
N VAL A 141 -31.54 -13.09 -13.39
CA VAL A 141 -31.59 -13.54 -14.80
C VAL A 141 -33.00 -13.42 -15.31
#